data_AF-A0A7J2JGJ5-F1
#
_entry.id   AF-A0A7J2JGJ5-F1
#
_cell.length_a   1.000
_cell.length_b   1.000
_cell.length_c   1.000
_cell.angle_alpha   90.00
_cell.angle_beta   90.00
_cell.angle_gamma   90.00
#
_symmetry.space_group_name_H-M   'P 1'
#
loop_
_entity.id
_entity.type
_entity.pdbx_description
1 polymer ?
#
loop_
_entity_poly.entity_id
_entity_poly.type
_entity_poly.pdbx_seq_one_letter_code
_entity_poly.pdbx_strand_id
1 'polypeptide(L)'
;RLANFIDVTKGFKGDLLLINAPSLSELPKDLKAFRLASVDATEIAVKLKLVVAGWPVVNTAMLGALAKASGLVSLNSVVSAIKERWPGRIGELNAEAARRAYQEVLVEVAS
;
A
#
# COMPACT_ATOMS: atom_id res chain seq x y z
N ARG A 1 7.46 7.62 -13.19
CA ARG A 1 6.25 7.47 -12.33
C ARG A 1 5.39 8.72 -12.47
N LEU A 2 4.08 8.66 -12.20
CA LEU A 2 3.15 9.82 -12.32
C LEU A 2 3.66 11.06 -11.57
N ALA A 3 4.23 10.86 -10.38
CA ALA A 3 4.83 11.91 -9.56
C ALA A 3 6.03 12.65 -10.20
N ASN A 4 6.61 12.12 -11.28
CA ASN A 4 7.72 12.77 -11.98
C ASN A 4 7.24 13.81 -13.01
N PHE A 5 5.95 13.79 -13.36
CA PHE A 5 5.37 14.64 -14.40
C PHE A 5 4.29 15.58 -13.87
N ILE A 6 3.70 15.26 -12.72
CA ILE A 6 2.61 16.00 -12.10
C ILE A 6 2.86 16.03 -10.59
N ASP A 7 2.65 17.20 -9.97
CA ASP A 7 2.59 17.32 -8.52
C ASP A 7 1.31 16.65 -8.01
N VAL A 8 1.44 15.40 -7.59
CA VAL A 8 0.37 14.58 -7.00
C VAL A 8 0.03 14.98 -5.56
N THR A 9 0.80 15.91 -4.97
CA THR A 9 0.57 16.41 -3.61
C THR A 9 -0.17 17.75 -3.59
N LYS A 10 -0.36 18.39 -4.74
CA LYS A 10 -1.07 19.67 -4.83
C LYS A 10 -2.48 19.56 -4.23
N GLY A 11 -2.73 20.36 -3.19
CA GLY A 11 -4.02 20.40 -2.49
C GLY A 11 -4.20 19.31 -1.42
N PHE A 12 -3.19 18.45 -1.21
CA PHE A 12 -3.18 17.50 -0.10
C PHE A 12 -3.02 18.23 1.23
N LYS A 13 -3.87 17.89 2.20
CA LYS A 13 -3.88 18.48 3.55
C LYS A 13 -3.52 17.47 4.65
N GLY A 14 -3.14 16.25 4.27
CA GLY A 14 -2.73 15.21 5.20
C GLY A 14 -1.23 15.25 5.48
N ASP A 15 -0.80 14.41 6.42
CA ASP A 15 0.59 14.26 6.83
C ASP A 15 1.26 13.02 6.22
N LEU A 16 0.48 12.01 5.80
CA LEU A 16 0.99 10.71 5.35
C LEU A 16 0.84 10.51 3.84
N LEU A 17 1.95 10.22 3.17
CA LEU A 17 1.97 9.68 1.81
C LEU A 17 2.37 8.20 1.84
N LEU A 18 1.43 7.32 1.46
CA LEU A 18 1.69 5.90 1.26
C LEU A 18 1.85 5.61 -0.24
N ILE A 19 3.00 5.06 -0.62
CA ILE A 19 3.40 4.93 -2.01
C ILE A 19 3.71 3.46 -2.33
N ASN A 20 3.16 2.95 -3.43
CA ASN A 20 3.60 1.67 -3.98
C ASN A 20 4.96 1.84 -4.65
N ALA A 21 6.03 1.46 -3.95
CA ALA A 21 7.40 1.53 -4.42
C ALA A 21 8.28 0.55 -3.62
N PRO A 22 9.32 -0.04 -4.24
CA PRO A 22 10.26 -0.91 -3.53
C PRO A 22 11.08 -0.17 -2.47
N SER A 23 11.29 1.14 -2.64
CA SER A 23 12.07 1.98 -1.74
C SER A 23 11.63 3.44 -1.82
N LEU A 24 11.80 4.17 -0.72
CA LEU A 24 11.64 5.62 -0.64
C LEU A 24 12.80 6.39 -1.29
N SER A 25 13.96 5.75 -1.50
CA SER A 25 15.17 6.40 -2.05
C SER A 25 14.99 6.95 -3.47
N GLU A 26 14.01 6.42 -4.21
CA GLU A 26 13.71 6.83 -5.59
C GLU A 26 12.64 7.94 -5.67
N LEU A 27 12.16 8.42 -4.53
CA LEU A 27 11.10 9.42 -4.50
C LEU A 27 11.64 10.85 -4.67
N PRO A 28 10.87 11.73 -5.31
CA PRO A 28 11.18 13.16 -5.37
C PRO A 28 11.44 13.73 -3.97
N LYS A 29 12.50 14.55 -3.83
CA LYS A 29 12.96 15.07 -2.54
C LYS A 29 11.94 16.00 -1.88
N ASP A 30 11.10 16.65 -2.67
CA ASP A 30 10.01 17.53 -2.27
C ASP A 30 8.89 16.79 -1.49
N LEU A 31 8.80 15.46 -1.62
CA LEU A 31 7.86 14.66 -0.82
C LEU A 31 8.30 14.49 0.65
N LYS A 32 9.54 14.86 1.00
CA LYS A 32 10.06 14.73 2.38
C LYS A 32 9.36 15.64 3.40
N ALA A 33 8.55 16.60 2.95
CA ALA A 33 7.71 17.40 3.83
C ALA A 33 6.58 16.58 4.49
N PHE A 34 6.33 15.36 4.02
CA PHE A 34 5.30 14.46 4.54
C PHE A 34 5.95 13.28 5.27
N ARG A 35 5.21 12.68 6.20
CA ARG A 35 5.49 11.33 6.67
C ARG A 35 5.35 10.37 5.50
N LEU A 36 6.40 9.61 5.21
CA LEU A 36 6.44 8.72 4.05
C LEU A 36 6.28 7.28 4.48
N ALA A 37 5.50 6.53 3.70
CA ALA A 37 5.44 5.09 3.80
C ALA A 37 5.54 4.46 2.42
N SER A 38 6.23 3.32 2.32
CA SER A 38 6.30 2.56 1.08
C SER A 38 6.24 1.06 1.29
N VAL A 39 5.70 0.38 0.29
CA VAL A 39 5.68 -1.08 0.19
C VAL A 39 5.73 -1.47 -1.29
N ASP A 40 6.39 -2.58 -1.63
CA ASP A 40 6.30 -3.17 -2.97
C ASP A 40 5.04 -4.04 -3.08
N ALA A 41 3.88 -3.38 -3.16
CA ALA A 41 2.61 -4.08 -3.30
C ALA A 41 2.52 -4.84 -4.64
N THR A 42 3.29 -4.41 -5.64
CA THR A 42 3.39 -5.08 -6.95
C THR A 42 4.04 -6.45 -6.82
N GLU A 43 5.19 -6.53 -6.15
CA GLU A 43 5.89 -7.79 -5.92
C GLU A 43 5.05 -8.74 -5.05
N ILE A 44 4.38 -8.22 -4.02
CA ILE A 44 3.45 -8.99 -3.18
C ILE A 44 2.34 -9.62 -4.05
N ALA A 45 1.68 -8.83 -4.90
CA ALA A 45 0.61 -9.30 -5.77
C ALA A 45 1.10 -10.38 -6.76
N VAL A 46 2.27 -10.17 -7.37
CA VAL A 46 2.87 -11.14 -8.30
C VAL A 46 3.20 -12.46 -7.58
N LYS A 47 3.85 -12.41 -6.41
CA LYS A 47 4.19 -13.60 -5.60
C LYS A 47 2.95 -14.41 -5.18
N LEU A 48 1.83 -13.72 -4.92
CA LEU A 48 0.56 -14.34 -4.55
C LEU A 48 -0.33 -14.73 -5.75
N LYS A 49 0.16 -14.54 -6.99
CA LYS A 49 -0.58 -14.78 -8.24
C LYS A 49 -1.89 -13.97 -8.34
N LEU A 50 -1.92 -12.79 -7.72
CA LEU A 50 -3.01 -11.82 -7.84
C LEU A 50 -2.80 -10.94 -9.08
N VAL A 51 -2.87 -11.57 -10.25
CA VAL A 51 -2.64 -10.92 -11.54
C VAL A 51 -3.87 -11.14 -12.42
N VAL A 52 -4.43 -10.06 -12.96
CA VAL A 52 -5.60 -10.10 -13.86
C VAL A 52 -5.21 -9.48 -15.19
N ALA A 53 -5.34 -10.26 -16.27
CA ALA A 53 -4.95 -9.83 -17.62
C ALA A 53 -3.52 -9.25 -17.70
N GLY A 54 -2.58 -9.84 -16.94
CA GLY A 54 -1.18 -9.37 -16.87
C GLY A 54 -0.93 -8.22 -15.89
N TRP A 55 -1.96 -7.65 -15.27
CA TRP A 55 -1.85 -6.54 -14.34
C TRP A 55 -1.88 -7.02 -12.88
N PRO A 56 -0.86 -6.69 -12.06
CA PRO A 56 -0.87 -6.97 -10.63
C PRO A 56 -1.97 -6.19 -9.91
N VAL A 57 -2.78 -6.89 -9.10
CA VAL A 57 -3.86 -6.30 -8.30
C VAL A 57 -3.32 -5.94 -6.92
N VAL A 58 -2.97 -4.67 -6.73
CA VAL A 58 -2.20 -4.20 -5.56
C VAL A 58 -3.05 -3.61 -4.43
N ASN A 59 -4.34 -3.37 -4.65
CA ASN A 59 -5.21 -2.60 -3.76
C ASN A 59 -5.30 -3.16 -2.34
N THR A 60 -5.46 -4.48 -2.17
CA THR A 60 -5.61 -5.09 -0.84
C THR A 60 -4.30 -5.13 -0.07
N ALA A 61 -3.17 -5.30 -0.75
CA ALA A 61 -1.84 -5.04 -0.19
C ALA A 61 -1.74 -3.58 0.30
N MET A 62 -2.11 -2.60 -0.54
CA MET A 62 -2.09 -1.19 -0.14
C MET A 62 -3.00 -0.88 1.07
N LEU A 63 -4.16 -1.53 1.20
CA LEU A 63 -5.02 -1.40 2.40
C LEU A 63 -4.34 -1.92 3.67
N GLY A 64 -3.61 -3.05 3.57
CA GLY A 64 -2.82 -3.57 4.68
C GLY A 64 -1.71 -2.61 5.10
N ALA A 65 -0.97 -2.06 4.13
CA ALA A 65 0.04 -1.05 4.40
C ALA A 65 -0.54 0.24 5.01
N LEU A 66 -1.70 0.69 4.51
CA LEU A 66 -2.41 1.85 5.05
C LEU A 66 -2.80 1.65 6.51
N ALA A 67 -3.29 0.47 6.89
CA ALA A 67 -3.67 0.17 8.26
C ALA A 67 -2.49 0.39 9.24
N LYS A 68 -1.29 -0.10 8.91
CA LYS A 68 -0.10 0.12 9.75
C LYS A 68 0.39 1.56 9.71
N ALA A 69 0.52 2.13 8.51
CA ALA A 69 1.12 3.45 8.35
C ALA A 69 0.25 4.56 8.96
N SER A 70 -1.07 4.45 8.84
CA SER A 70 -2.01 5.45 9.34
C SER A 70 -2.48 5.22 10.77
N GLY A 71 -2.57 3.96 11.22
CA GLY A 71 -3.20 3.60 12.50
C GLY A 71 -4.71 3.83 12.55
N LEU A 72 -5.36 4.20 11.43
CA LEU A 72 -6.79 4.53 11.39
C LEU A 72 -7.72 3.32 11.50
N VAL A 73 -7.22 2.14 11.15
CA VAL A 73 -8.00 0.90 11.13
C VAL A 73 -7.13 -0.28 11.54
N SER A 74 -7.71 -1.26 12.22
CA SER A 74 -6.99 -2.49 12.59
C SER A 74 -6.77 -3.39 11.38
N LEU A 75 -5.66 -4.14 11.36
CA LEU A 75 -5.43 -5.18 10.35
C LEU A 75 -6.56 -6.21 10.31
N ASN A 76 -7.09 -6.59 11.47
CA ASN A 76 -8.18 -7.56 11.57
C ASN A 76 -9.45 -7.08 10.89
N SER A 77 -9.80 -5.79 11.03
CA SER A 77 -10.95 -5.18 10.34
C SER A 77 -10.75 -5.20 8.83
N VAL A 78 -9.56 -4.85 8.35
CA VAL A 78 -9.21 -4.90 6.91
C VAL A 78 -9.34 -6.32 6.37
N VAL A 79 -8.73 -7.30 7.05
CA VAL A 79 -8.79 -8.72 6.66
C VAL A 79 -10.23 -9.22 6.63
N SER A 80 -11.03 -8.87 7.64
CA SER A 80 -12.44 -9.30 7.72
C SER A 80 -13.25 -8.75 6.55
N ALA A 81 -13.14 -7.44 6.29
CA ALA A 81 -13.83 -6.79 5.17
C ALA A 81 -13.43 -7.38 3.81
N ILE A 82 -12.15 -7.70 3.60
CA ILE A 82 -11.68 -8.35 2.37
C ILE A 82 -12.33 -9.72 2.20
N LYS A 83 -12.33 -10.56 3.25
CA LYS A 83 -12.91 -11.91 3.19
C LYS A 83 -14.42 -11.91 2.99
N GLU A 84 -15.11 -10.93 3.58
CA GLU A 84 -16.54 -10.73 3.38
C GLU A 84 -16.84 -10.31 1.93
N ARG A 85 -16.06 -9.38 1.38
CA ARG A 85 -16.25 -8.87 0.01
C ARG A 85 -15.94 -9.90 -1.06
N TRP A 86 -14.92 -10.74 -0.85
CA TRP A 86 -14.51 -11.78 -1.80
C TRP A 86 -14.46 -13.15 -1.09
N PRO A 87 -15.56 -13.90 -1.05
CA PRO A 87 -15.56 -15.21 -0.42
C PRO A 87 -14.61 -16.22 -1.09
N GLY A 88 -14.11 -17.17 -0.30
CA GLY A 88 -13.30 -18.30 -0.79
C GLY A 88 -11.83 -17.97 -1.04
N ARG A 89 -11.19 -18.74 -1.93
CA ARG A 89 -9.73 -18.74 -2.10
C ARG A 89 -9.17 -17.36 -2.50
N ILE A 90 -9.90 -16.61 -3.33
CA ILE A 90 -9.48 -15.28 -3.77
C ILE A 90 -9.48 -14.28 -2.61
N GLY A 91 -10.46 -14.34 -1.70
CA GLY A 91 -10.46 -13.53 -0.48
C GLY A 91 -9.28 -13.83 0.42
N GLU A 92 -8.96 -15.11 0.60
CA GLU A 92 -7.80 -15.51 1.41
C GLU A 92 -6.47 -15.00 0.83
N LEU A 93 -6.30 -15.05 -0.49
CA LEU A 93 -5.11 -14.49 -1.15
C LEU A 93 -5.04 -12.97 -1.00
N ASN A 94 -6.16 -12.27 -1.15
CA ASN A 94 -6.21 -10.82 -0.95
C ASN A 94 -5.98 -10.41 0.50
N ALA A 95 -6.51 -11.18 1.46
CA ALA A 95 -6.27 -10.97 2.87
C ALA A 95 -4.80 -11.23 3.23
N GLU A 96 -4.17 -12.21 2.58
CA GLU A 96 -2.74 -12.46 2.73
C GLU A 96 -1.89 -11.33 2.14
N ALA A 97 -2.28 -10.79 0.99
CA ALA A 97 -1.64 -9.61 0.42
C ALA A 97 -1.67 -8.43 1.40
N ALA A 98 -2.81 -8.19 2.04
CA ALA A 98 -2.95 -7.18 3.08
C ALA A 98 -2.06 -7.46 4.31
N ARG A 99 -2.03 -8.70 4.82
CA ARG A 99 -1.17 -9.08 5.95
C ARG A 99 0.31 -8.87 5.65
N ARG A 100 0.77 -9.33 4.49
CA ARG A 100 2.16 -9.15 4.06
C ARG A 100 2.52 -7.68 3.94
N ALA A 101 1.69 -6.89 3.27
CA ALA A 101 1.96 -5.47 3.12
C ALA A 101 1.93 -4.70 4.46
N TYR A 102 1.05 -5.09 5.40
CA TYR A 102 1.09 -4.58 6.77
C TYR A 102 2.44 -4.89 7.45
N GLN A 103 2.99 -6.09 7.26
CA GLN A 103 4.28 -6.42 7.85
C GLN A 103 5.44 -5.69 7.16
N GLU A 104 5.43 -5.67 5.83
CA GLU A 104 6.52 -5.23 4.96
C GLU A 104 6.59 -3.69 4.77
N VAL A 105 5.51 -2.95 5.02
CA VAL A 105 5.53 -1.48 4.85
C VAL A 105 6.56 -0.83 5.77
N LEU A 106 7.41 -0.01 5.15
CA LEU A 106 8.38 0.86 5.79
C LEU A 106 7.73 2.22 6.03
N VAL A 107 7.94 2.79 7.21
CA VAL A 107 7.41 4.10 7.59
C VAL A 107 8.58 4.97 8.03
N GLU A 108 8.84 6.04 7.29
CA GLU A 108 9.79 7.08 7.66
C GLU A 108 9.01 8.25 8.27
N VAL A 109 9.34 8.58 9.52
CA VAL A 109 8.82 9.78 10.17
C VAL A 109 9.56 10.98 9.58
N ALA A 110 8.82 12.00 9.15
CA ALA A 110 9.42 13.24 8.70
C ALA A 110 10.32 13.81 9.81
N SER A 111 11.61 13.94 9.52
CA SER A 111 12.62 14.56 10.38
C SER A 111 12.63 16.08 10.23
#